data_AF-X0PIC7-F1
#
_entry.id   AF-X0PIC7-F1
#
_cell.length_a   1.000
_cell.length_b   1.000
_cell.length_c   1.000
_cell.angle_alpha   90.00
_cell.angle_beta   90.00
_cell.angle_gamma   90.00
#
_symmetry.space_group_name_H-M   'P 1'
#
loop_
_entity.id
_entity.type
_entity.pdbx_description
1 polymer ?
#
loop_
_entity_poly.entity_id
_entity_poly.type
_entity_poly.pdbx_seq_one_letter_code
_entity_poly.pdbx_strand_id
1 'polypeptide(L)'
;MLAPLISSIPGIDNAFTLICSTTSDLALVVYLLTIVAHYKYRQSADFDPDGFVLKGYKWIDPALIGFFVVIYFSLFFNGDGTIPAIGGLIWCIGFGLWSAREKSTITIPASDNENNQL
;
A
#
# COMPACT_ATOMS: atom_id res chain seq x y z
N MET A 1 17.92 -31.85 4.03
CA MET A 1 18.23 -32.99 3.14
C MET A 1 17.17 -33.22 2.04
N LEU A 2 16.17 -32.34 1.86
CA LEU A 2 15.22 -32.41 0.72
C LEU A 2 15.59 -31.49 -0.47
N ALA A 3 16.63 -30.66 -0.32
CA ALA A 3 17.04 -29.68 -1.32
C ALA A 3 17.33 -30.27 -2.72
N PRO A 4 17.99 -31.44 -2.87
CA PRO A 4 18.23 -32.05 -4.18
C PRO A 4 16.97 -32.60 -4.87
N LEU A 5 15.91 -32.89 -4.08
CA LEU A 5 14.65 -33.44 -4.60
C LEU A 5 13.75 -32.33 -5.16
N ILE A 6 13.76 -31.15 -4.52
CA ILE A 6 13.06 -29.94 -5.00
C ILE A 6 13.73 -29.39 -6.26
N SER A 7 15.07 -29.27 -6.28
CA SER A 7 15.80 -28.71 -7.43
C SER A 7 15.81 -29.63 -8.68
N SER A 8 15.30 -30.86 -8.56
CA SER A 8 15.07 -31.78 -9.68
C SER A 8 13.77 -31.50 -10.44
N ILE A 9 12.86 -30.69 -9.88
CA ILE A 9 11.60 -30.31 -10.54
C ILE A 9 11.89 -29.16 -11.52
N PRO A 10 11.78 -29.38 -12.85
CA PRO A 10 12.05 -28.33 -13.81
C PRO A 10 11.08 -27.17 -13.60
N GLY A 11 11.62 -25.99 -13.25
CA GLY A 11 10.88 -24.74 -13.13
C GLY A 11 10.61 -24.24 -11.69
N ILE A 12 10.90 -25.01 -10.64
CA ILE A 12 10.64 -24.57 -9.25
C ILE A 12 11.52 -23.37 -8.86
N ASP A 13 12.79 -23.36 -9.26
CA ASP A 13 13.75 -22.30 -8.95
C ASP A 13 13.37 -20.99 -9.64
N ASN A 14 12.84 -21.09 -10.87
CA ASN A 14 12.33 -19.94 -11.61
C ASN A 14 11.06 -19.37 -10.95
N ALA A 15 10.09 -20.23 -10.60
CA ALA A 15 8.88 -19.78 -9.91
C ALA A 15 9.18 -19.17 -8.54
N PHE A 16 10.10 -19.76 -7.77
CA PHE A 16 10.53 -19.22 -6.48
C PHE A 16 11.21 -17.86 -6.64
N THR A 17 12.13 -17.72 -7.60
CA THR A 17 12.81 -16.45 -7.89
C THR A 17 11.82 -15.38 -8.34
N LEU A 18 10.84 -15.74 -9.16
CA LEU A 18 9.76 -14.82 -9.56
C LEU A 18 8.90 -14.40 -8.38
N ILE A 19 8.48 -15.32 -7.51
CA ILE A 19 7.67 -15.00 -6.33
C ILE A 19 8.46 -14.14 -5.33
N CYS A 20 9.73 -14.47 -5.08
CA CYS A 20 10.59 -13.70 -4.19
C CYS A 20 10.84 -12.29 -4.71
N SER A 21 11.16 -12.13 -6.00
CA SER A 21 11.34 -10.82 -6.62
C SER A 21 10.05 -10.01 -6.64
N THR A 22 8.91 -10.64 -6.99
CA THR A 22 7.58 -10.02 -6.94
C THR A 22 7.24 -9.53 -5.53
N THR A 23 7.60 -10.29 -4.49
CA THR A 23 7.33 -9.91 -3.10
C THR A 23 8.13 -8.68 -2.68
N SER A 24 9.41 -8.61 -3.08
CA SER A 24 10.25 -7.45 -2.79
C SER A 24 9.74 -6.20 -3.50
N ASP A 25 9.22 -6.34 -4.72
CA ASP A 25 8.64 -5.24 -5.45
C ASP A 25 7.28 -4.79 -4.86
N LEU A 26 6.40 -5.74 -4.53
CA LEU A 26 5.15 -5.46 -3.82
C LEU A 26 5.39 -4.72 -2.50
N ALA A 27 6.47 -5.02 -1.78
CA ALA A 27 6.83 -4.30 -0.56
C ALA A 27 7.06 -2.80 -0.83
N LEU A 28 7.68 -2.43 -1.97
CA LEU A 28 7.83 -1.03 -2.37
C LEU A 28 6.48 -0.37 -2.63
N VAL A 29 5.58 -1.06 -3.34
CA VAL A 29 4.26 -0.51 -3.67
C VAL A 29 3.36 -0.35 -2.44
N VAL A 30 3.33 -1.36 -1.56
CA VAL A 30 2.57 -1.31 -0.30
C VAL A 30 3.12 -0.22 0.62
N TYR A 31 4.44 -0.06 0.68
CA TYR A 31 5.05 1.01 1.46
C TYR A 31 4.68 2.40 0.92
N LEU A 32 4.72 2.58 -0.41
CA LEU A 32 4.24 3.81 -1.06
C LEU A 32 2.78 4.10 -0.72
N LEU A 33 1.90 3.09 -0.85
CA LEU A 33 0.48 3.22 -0.50
C LEU A 33 0.28 3.58 0.98
N THR A 34 1.09 3.02 1.88
CA THR A 34 1.03 3.29 3.32
C THR A 34 1.36 4.75 3.61
N ILE A 35 2.40 5.32 2.99
CA ILE A 35 2.76 6.74 3.13
C ILE A 35 1.67 7.63 2.53
N VAL A 36 1.15 7.29 1.35
CA VAL A 36 0.05 8.04 0.71
C VAL A 36 -1.21 8.01 1.58
N ALA A 37 -1.55 6.86 2.14
CA ALA A 37 -2.69 6.70 3.04
C ALA A 37 -2.50 7.51 4.33
N HIS A 38 -1.29 7.48 4.90
CA HIS A 38 -0.95 8.29 6.06
C HIS A 38 -1.04 9.79 5.75
N TYR A 39 -0.54 10.22 4.58
CA TYR A 39 -0.67 11.59 4.09
C TYR A 39 -2.12 12.02 3.91
N LYS A 40 -2.96 11.17 3.32
CA LYS A 40 -4.39 11.44 3.11
C LYS A 40 -5.19 11.40 4.41
N TYR A 41 -4.85 10.53 5.35
CA TYR A 41 -5.47 10.45 6.68
C TYR A 41 -5.20 11.71 7.50
N ARG A 42 -3.96 12.22 7.47
CA ARG A 42 -3.59 13.47 8.16
C ARG A 42 -4.22 14.73 7.56
N GLN A 43 -4.69 14.68 6.29
CA GLN A 43 -5.47 15.75 5.66
C GLN A 43 -6.98 15.62 5.90
N SER A 44 -7.45 14.50 6.42
CA SER A 44 -8.87 14.26 6.67
C SER A 44 -9.34 14.94 7.96
N ALA A 45 -10.63 15.29 8.03
CA ALA A 45 -11.24 16.07 9.12
C ALA A 45 -11.23 15.38 10.49
N ASP A 46 -10.86 14.09 10.55
CA ASP A 46 -10.68 13.29 11.78
C ASP A 46 -9.30 13.50 12.42
N PHE A 47 -8.48 14.38 11.84
CA PHE A 47 -7.11 14.59 12.30
C PHE A 47 -7.08 15.55 13.50
N ASP A 48 -6.84 14.99 14.70
CA ASP A 48 -6.66 15.75 15.95
C ASP A 48 -5.39 16.63 15.89
N PRO A 49 -5.53 17.97 15.84
CA PRO A 49 -4.40 18.89 15.73
C PRO A 49 -3.60 19.05 17.04
N ASP A 50 -4.14 18.63 18.19
CA ASP A 50 -3.55 18.85 19.53
C ASP A 50 -2.73 17.65 20.07
N GLY A 51 -2.57 16.60 19.26
CA GLY A 51 -1.70 15.46 19.57
C GLY A 51 -0.19 15.71 19.31
N PHE A 52 0.67 14.75 19.66
CA PHE A 52 2.12 14.81 19.40
C PHE A 52 2.45 14.75 17.89
N VAL A 53 2.48 15.91 17.24
CA VAL A 53 2.82 16.04 15.83
C VAL A 53 4.32 16.22 15.63
N LEU A 54 4.93 15.28 14.90
CA LEU A 54 6.34 15.35 14.51
C LEU A 54 6.58 16.52 13.54
N LYS A 55 7.34 17.54 13.97
CA LYS A 55 7.56 18.82 13.26
C LYS A 55 8.28 18.71 11.89
N GLY A 56 8.77 17.53 11.52
CA GLY A 56 9.51 17.26 10.27
C GLY A 56 8.74 16.52 9.17
N TYR A 57 7.50 16.09 9.45
CA TYR A 57 6.66 15.27 8.56
C TYR A 57 6.41 15.91 7.18
N LYS A 58 6.10 17.21 7.17
CA LYS A 58 5.69 17.99 5.99
C LYS A 58 6.66 17.93 4.79
N TRP A 59 7.94 17.64 5.03
CA TRP A 59 8.95 17.52 3.98
C TRP A 59 9.30 16.07 3.66
N ILE A 60 9.21 15.19 4.65
CA ILE A 60 9.62 13.79 4.54
C ILE A 60 8.62 13.00 3.69
N ASP A 61 7.32 13.09 3.94
CA ASP A 61 6.34 12.26 3.20
C ASP A 61 6.28 12.56 1.71
N PRO A 62 6.23 13.83 1.25
CA PRO A 62 6.23 14.08 -0.20
C PRO A 62 7.56 13.69 -0.85
N ALA A 63 8.69 13.84 -0.14
CA ALA A 63 10.00 13.39 -0.63
C ALA A 63 10.06 11.86 -0.75
N LEU A 64 9.48 11.15 0.22
CA LEU A 64 9.44 9.69 0.26
C LEU A 64 8.53 9.16 -0.86
N ILE A 65 7.33 9.73 -1.02
CA ILE A 65 6.42 9.40 -2.13
C ILE A 65 7.12 9.57 -3.48
N GLY A 66 7.76 10.72 -3.72
CA GLY A 66 8.49 10.97 -4.96
C GLY A 66 9.63 9.97 -5.20
N PHE A 67 10.42 9.71 -4.16
CA PHE A 67 11.53 8.76 -4.22
C PHE A 67 11.06 7.33 -4.56
N PHE A 68 10.03 6.83 -3.88
CA PHE A 68 9.50 5.48 -4.12
C PHE A 68 8.86 5.35 -5.51
N VAL A 69 8.19 6.39 -6.01
CA VAL A 69 7.65 6.40 -7.39
C VAL A 69 8.76 6.30 -8.42
N VAL A 70 9.87 7.04 -8.24
CA VAL A 70 11.01 7.00 -9.16
C VAL A 70 11.70 5.64 -9.15
N ILE A 71 11.92 5.06 -7.96
CA ILE A 71 12.49 3.71 -7.82
C ILE A 71 11.59 2.67 -8.52
N TYR A 72 10.29 2.74 -8.32
CA TYR A 72 9.33 1.84 -8.96
C TYR A 72 9.33 2.01 -10.48
N PHE A 73 9.36 3.25 -10.99
CA PHE A 73 9.49 3.51 -12.42
C PHE A 73 10.78 2.96 -13.02
N SER A 74 11.91 3.03 -12.29
CA SER A 74 13.19 2.49 -12.73
C SER A 74 13.15 0.96 -12.94
N LEU A 75 12.22 0.28 -12.26
CA LEU A 75 12.03 -1.16 -12.37
C LEU A 75 11.45 -1.59 -13.72
N PHE A 76 10.65 -0.73 -14.36
CA PHE A 76 10.14 -0.96 -15.72
C PHE A 76 11.23 -0.84 -16.79
N PHE A 77 12.33 -0.14 -16.49
CA PHE A 77 13.47 -0.03 -17.39
C PHE A 77 14.47 -1.19 -17.24
N ASN A 78 14.42 -1.93 -16.12
CA ASN A 78 15.20 -3.15 -15.92
C ASN A 78 14.39 -4.35 -16.43
N GLY A 79 14.78 -4.91 -17.57
CA GLY A 79 14.02 -5.97 -18.27
C GLY A 79 13.63 -7.19 -17.44
N ASP A 80 14.41 -7.54 -16.41
CA ASP A 80 14.13 -8.66 -15.50
C ASP A 80 13.06 -8.34 -14.43
N GLY A 81 12.81 -7.06 -14.15
CA GLY A 81 11.85 -6.60 -13.14
C GLY A 81 10.45 -6.32 -13.67
N THR A 82 10.24 -6.36 -14.99
CA THR A 82 9.00 -5.92 -15.62
C THR A 82 7.80 -6.81 -15.29
N ILE A 83 7.99 -8.13 -15.26
CA ILE A 83 6.93 -9.10 -14.93
C ILE A 83 6.41 -8.91 -13.49
N PRO A 84 7.29 -8.89 -12.46
CA PRO A 84 6.84 -8.63 -11.09
C PRO A 84 6.22 -7.25 -10.92
N ALA A 85 6.77 -6.22 -11.58
CA ALA A 85 6.24 -4.85 -11.54
C ALA A 85 4.80 -4.75 -12.05
N ILE A 86 4.51 -5.32 -13.22
CA ILE A 86 3.16 -5.30 -13.78
C ILE A 86 2.18 -6.06 -12.88
N GLY A 87 2.60 -7.21 -12.34
CA GLY A 87 1.78 -7.99 -11.40
C GLY A 87 1.43 -7.19 -10.15
N GLY A 88 2.42 -6.50 -9.57
CA GLY A 88 2.21 -5.64 -8.41
C GLY A 88 1.30 -4.45 -8.69
N LEU A 89 1.44 -3.82 -9.86
CA LEU A 89 0.60 -2.69 -10.28
C LEU A 89 -0.86 -3.09 -10.45
N ILE A 90 -1.13 -4.21 -11.15
CA ILE A 90 -2.48 -4.74 -11.34
C ILE A 90 -3.12 -5.06 -9.99
N TRP A 91 -2.38 -5.72 -9.09
CA TRP A 91 -2.84 -6.03 -7.74
C TRP A 91 -3.17 -4.77 -6.95
N CYS A 92 -2.30 -3.76 -6.98
CA CYS A 92 -2.53 -2.51 -6.25
C CYS A 92 -3.73 -1.72 -6.76
N ILE A 93 -3.97 -1.70 -8.08
CA ILE A 93 -5.17 -1.08 -8.64
C ILE A 93 -6.42 -1.86 -8.20
N GLY A 94 -6.40 -3.19 -8.30
CA GLY A 94 -7.52 -4.04 -7.88
C GLY A 94 -7.85 -3.89 -6.41
N PHE A 95 -6.84 -3.99 -5.54
CA PHE A 95 -6.99 -3.85 -4.09
C PHE A 95 -7.37 -2.42 -3.68
N GLY A 96 -6.77 -1.41 -4.30
CA GLY A 96 -7.07 0.00 -4.04
C GLY A 96 -8.53 0.33 -4.38
N LEU A 97 -9.04 -0.17 -5.50
CA LEU A 97 -10.46 -0.02 -5.88
C LEU A 97 -11.39 -0.78 -4.94
N TRP A 98 -11.01 -1.98 -4.49
CA TRP A 98 -11.79 -2.74 -3.51
C TRP A 98 -11.88 -2.01 -2.17
N SER A 99 -10.74 -1.60 -1.62
CA SER A 99 -10.67 -0.91 -0.32
C SER A 99 -11.39 0.45 -0.32
N ALA A 100 -11.41 1.17 -1.44
CA ALA A 100 -12.14 2.42 -1.57
C ALA A 100 -13.68 2.24 -1.43
N ARG A 101 -14.22 1.05 -1.72
CA ARG A 101 -15.67 0.79 -1.68
C ARG A 101 -16.20 0.52 -0.27
N GLU A 102 -15.35 0.16 0.68
CA GLU A 102 -15.80 -0.21 2.04
C GLU A 102 -16.08 1.02 2.95
N LYS A 103 -15.67 2.24 2.56
CA LYS A 103 -15.80 3.45 3.39
C LYS A 103 -17.19 4.11 3.42
N SER A 104 -18.23 3.55 2.80
CA SER A 104 -19.50 4.27 2.58
C SER A 104 -20.67 3.90 3.51
N THR A 105 -20.44 3.38 4.72
CA THR A 105 -21.53 3.14 5.67
C THR A 105 -21.15 3.52 7.10
N ILE A 106 -21.06 4.82 7.38
CA ILE A 106 -21.33 5.32 8.73
C ILE A 106 -22.59 6.18 8.63
N THR A 107 -23.74 5.52 8.78
CA THR A 107 -24.99 6.20 9.10
C THR A 107 -24.90 6.56 10.58
N ILE A 108 -24.61 7.82 10.89
CA ILE A 108 -24.76 8.33 12.25
C ILE A 108 -26.27 8.29 12.55
N PRO A 109 -26.76 7.44 13.48
CA PRO A 109 -28.15 7.55 13.90
C PRO A 109 -28.30 8.93 14.55
N ALA A 110 -29.26 9.70 14.03
CA ALA A 110 -29.65 10.97 14.63
C ALA A 110 -29.93 10.72 16.11
N SER A 111 -29.22 11.44 16.98
CA SER A 111 -29.59 11.54 18.38
C SER A 111 -30.91 12.30 18.43
N ASP A 112 -32.01 11.54 18.34
CA ASP A 112 -33.37 12.01 18.52
C ASP A 112 -33.50 12.55 19.97
N ASN A 113 -33.32 13.86 20.10
CA ASN A 113 -34.13 14.81 20.85
C ASN A 113 -35.29 14.26 21.73
N GLU A 114 -34.99 13.42 22.72
CA GLU A 114 -35.92 12.97 23.79
C GLU A 114 -35.84 13.80 25.09
N ASN A 115 -35.23 15.00 25.08
CA ASN A 115 -35.11 15.84 26.29
C ASN A 115 -36.06 17.06 26.32
N ASN A 116 -37.19 17.03 25.60
CA ASN A 116 -38.18 18.12 25.64
C ASN A 116 -39.60 17.61 25.94
N GLN A 117 -39.72 16.80 27.00
CA GLN A 117 -40.98 16.33 27.59
C GLN A 117 -41.00 16.55 29.13
N LEU A 118 -40.44 17.67 29.61
CA LEU A 118 -40.68 18.17 30.98
C LEU A 118 -41.03 19.66 30.95
#